data_AF-A0A4Q9HHK6-F1
#
_entry.id   AF-A0A4Q9HHK6-F1
#
_cell.length_a   1.000
_cell.length_b   1.000
_cell.length_c   1.000
_cell.angle_alpha   90.00
_cell.angle_beta   90.00
_cell.angle_gamma   90.00
#
_symmetry.space_group_name_H-M   'P 1'
#
loop_
_entity.id
_entity.type
_entity.pdbx_description
1 polymer ?
#
loop_
_entity_poly.entity_id
_entity_poly.type
_entity_poly.pdbx_seq_one_letter_code
_entity_poly.pdbx_strand_id
1 'polypeptide(L)'
;MSISWGYSPKIEKFIPLADFPADKYLIVAKQAIENLGWSLSHVSESGLIAYTPISFQSYSEEISIRIHGNFAVVKSECVGIQMLFNDYGKNDLNLEKFFHEFEYVEFHLKDVWEESLSKFHQFIATQDDHYFEKAPLATKNKIKNVLFLFFPQKGYTATPTVVLINVFYYVAIFLFSAVLMINLSLKTGSASHDDYIEEIRKISLNFGVNQRNLVLGGEYWRLITYQFIHGSKSHLFFNMYALVYLGLMIENKLGWKKYLFIYLMSGVCGGLVSLIFHQEGVMMGASRAIMGLYGAFIALLTTKTFERKATKALLVSTLIVSLLVLVNGAFGKRVDNAAHIGGFVSGFIFAYLLNYKRDESFEIKSWARYAVSVLLFLMFFSGVLHFSPKYGTEEFRKLRNTFNGNMGSLNSIMNLKISLPKDVKLASIKEDGIIPMERNLVVIKQMQALNLKPEDAKEREEKIKLSKASHRAVMLMYRDIKADSTYRYSKQTSNALAQVFEILYKPD
;
A
#
# COMPACT_ATOMS: atom_id res chain seq x y z
N MET A 1 -34.53 -1.21 15.85
CA MET A 1 -33.25 -1.13 15.13
C MET A 1 -32.19 -1.95 15.86
N SER A 2 -32.10 -3.22 15.49
CA SER A 2 -31.06 -4.16 15.92
C SER A 2 -29.80 -3.98 15.06
N ILE A 3 -28.62 -4.04 15.68
CA ILE A 3 -27.33 -3.94 14.97
C ILE A 3 -26.74 -5.34 14.86
N SER A 4 -26.39 -5.76 13.63
CA SER A 4 -25.72 -7.02 13.35
C SER A 4 -24.22 -6.80 13.15
N TRP A 5 -23.39 -7.66 13.75
CA TRP A 5 -21.93 -7.66 13.61
C TRP A 5 -21.47 -8.95 12.95
N GLY A 6 -20.49 -8.86 12.04
CA GLY A 6 -19.89 -10.02 11.42
C GLY A 6 -19.26 -9.72 10.07
N TYR A 7 -18.73 -10.79 9.46
CA TYR A 7 -18.14 -10.75 8.12
C TYR A 7 -19.12 -10.22 7.05
N SER A 8 -20.37 -10.63 7.18
CA SER A 8 -21.49 -10.23 6.33
C SER A 8 -22.66 -10.04 7.29
N PRO A 9 -22.75 -8.86 7.94
CA PRO A 9 -23.83 -8.55 8.84
C PRO A 9 -25.16 -8.86 8.16
N LYS A 10 -26.00 -9.62 8.85
CA LYS A 10 -27.28 -10.08 8.33
C LYS A 10 -28.31 -10.14 9.44
N ILE A 11 -29.56 -10.04 9.02
CA ILE A 11 -30.72 -10.30 9.86
C ILE A 11 -31.60 -11.29 9.11
N GLU A 12 -32.04 -12.32 9.83
CA GLU A 12 -32.92 -13.37 9.33
C GLU A 12 -34.19 -13.37 10.20
N LYS A 13 -35.36 -13.42 9.56
CA LYS A 13 -36.64 -13.62 10.23
C LYS A 13 -37.29 -14.89 9.68
N PHE A 14 -37.74 -15.74 10.59
CA PHE A 14 -38.44 -16.99 10.29
C PHE A 14 -39.93 -16.73 10.41
N ILE A 15 -40.64 -16.80 9.28
CA ILE A 15 -42.07 -16.54 9.20
C ILE A 15 -42.80 -17.87 9.01
N PRO A 16 -43.64 -18.31 9.97
CA PRO A 16 -44.46 -19.50 9.79
C PRO A 16 -45.51 -19.25 8.71
N LEU A 17 -45.59 -20.13 7.72
CA LEU A 17 -46.58 -20.03 6.64
C LEU A 17 -47.95 -20.57 7.07
N ALA A 18 -47.99 -21.55 7.98
CA ALA A 18 -49.22 -22.22 8.42
C ALA A 18 -50.03 -22.72 7.20
N ASP A 19 -51.24 -22.20 6.99
CA ASP A 19 -52.10 -22.56 5.84
C ASP A 19 -51.89 -21.64 4.62
N PHE A 20 -50.97 -20.67 4.72
CA PHE A 20 -50.69 -19.73 3.64
C PHE A 20 -49.79 -20.38 2.58
N PRO A 21 -50.26 -20.53 1.33
CA PRO A 21 -49.49 -21.19 0.28
C PRO A 21 -48.16 -20.48 -0.04
N ALA A 22 -47.11 -21.27 -0.26
CA ALA A 22 -45.75 -20.76 -0.51
C ALA A 22 -45.64 -19.96 -1.81
N ASP A 23 -46.34 -20.39 -2.87
CA ASP A 23 -46.45 -19.68 -4.15
C ASP A 23 -47.08 -18.29 -3.98
N LYS A 24 -48.19 -18.19 -3.22
CA LYS A 24 -48.81 -16.89 -2.88
C LYS A 24 -47.84 -16.01 -2.10
N TYR A 25 -47.09 -16.57 -1.17
CA TYR A 25 -46.08 -15.82 -0.41
C TYR A 25 -45.02 -15.21 -1.32
N LEU A 26 -44.51 -16.00 -2.29
CA LEU A 26 -43.51 -15.54 -3.24
C LEU A 26 -44.07 -14.50 -4.22
N ILE A 27 -45.35 -14.57 -4.59
CA ILE A 27 -46.03 -13.56 -5.40
C ILE A 27 -46.11 -12.22 -4.67
N VAL A 28 -46.60 -12.20 -3.42
CA VAL A 28 -46.65 -10.98 -2.59
C VAL A 28 -45.25 -10.41 -2.43
N ALA A 29 -44.30 -11.26 -2.07
CA ALA A 29 -42.93 -10.84 -1.83
C ALA A 29 -42.29 -10.24 -3.09
N LYS A 30 -42.51 -10.85 -4.26
CA LYS A 30 -42.03 -10.31 -5.54
C LYS A 30 -42.61 -8.93 -5.82
N GLN A 31 -43.92 -8.76 -5.66
CA GLN A 31 -44.58 -7.49 -5.91
C GLN A 31 -44.15 -6.41 -4.91
N ALA A 32 -43.99 -6.75 -3.62
CA ALA A 32 -43.48 -5.84 -2.60
C ALA A 32 -42.05 -5.36 -2.94
N ILE A 33 -41.19 -6.26 -3.41
CA ILE A 33 -39.83 -5.93 -3.89
C ILE A 33 -39.89 -4.95 -5.07
N GLU A 34 -40.78 -5.19 -6.02
CA GLU A 34 -40.97 -4.31 -7.19
C GLU A 34 -41.49 -2.92 -6.78
N ASN A 35 -42.45 -2.84 -5.86
CA ASN A 35 -42.99 -1.59 -5.33
C ASN A 35 -41.93 -0.76 -4.59
N LEU A 36 -41.05 -1.44 -3.83
CA LEU A 36 -39.92 -0.81 -3.15
C LEU A 36 -38.81 -0.33 -4.11
N GLY A 37 -38.95 -0.58 -5.42
CA GLY A 37 -37.95 -0.25 -6.43
C GLY A 37 -36.69 -1.10 -6.32
N TRP A 38 -36.77 -2.27 -5.68
CA TRP A 38 -35.64 -3.17 -5.53
C TRP A 38 -35.49 -4.05 -6.77
N SER A 39 -34.25 -4.40 -7.09
CA SER A 39 -33.98 -5.10 -8.35
C SER A 39 -34.06 -6.62 -8.16
N LEU A 40 -35.15 -7.23 -8.64
CA LEU A 40 -35.32 -8.68 -8.62
C LEU A 40 -34.22 -9.38 -9.45
N SER A 41 -33.43 -10.23 -8.81
CA SER A 41 -32.32 -10.96 -9.46
C SER A 41 -32.72 -12.34 -9.94
N HIS A 42 -33.47 -13.07 -9.12
CA HIS A 42 -33.91 -14.42 -9.41
C HIS A 42 -35.16 -14.76 -8.61
N VAL A 43 -36.01 -15.60 -9.17
CA VAL A 43 -37.19 -16.16 -8.50
C VAL A 43 -37.44 -17.56 -9.05
N SER A 44 -37.96 -18.42 -8.19
CA SER A 44 -38.21 -19.83 -8.43
C SER A 44 -39.35 -20.32 -7.51
N GLU A 45 -39.66 -21.62 -7.55
CA GLU A 45 -40.58 -22.25 -6.60
C GLU A 45 -40.02 -22.27 -5.16
N SER A 46 -38.70 -22.31 -5.01
CA SER A 46 -38.03 -22.45 -3.71
C SER A 46 -37.71 -21.11 -3.02
N GLY A 47 -37.85 -19.98 -3.74
CA GLY A 47 -37.53 -18.67 -3.20
C GLY A 47 -37.28 -17.58 -4.24
N LEU A 48 -36.79 -16.44 -3.76
CA LEU A 48 -36.33 -15.33 -4.58
C LEU A 48 -35.12 -14.60 -3.99
N ILE A 49 -34.40 -13.88 -4.84
CA ILE A 49 -33.27 -12.99 -4.49
C ILE A 49 -33.48 -11.65 -5.17
N ALA A 50 -33.34 -10.57 -4.41
CA ALA A 50 -33.36 -9.20 -4.90
C ALA A 50 -32.26 -8.36 -4.26
N TYR A 51 -32.02 -7.18 -4.83
CA TYR A 51 -31.02 -6.24 -4.33
C TYR A 51 -31.61 -4.85 -4.14
N THR A 52 -31.30 -4.24 -3.00
CA THR A 52 -31.70 -2.85 -2.74
C THR A 52 -30.98 -1.87 -3.69
N PRO A 53 -31.49 -0.64 -3.88
CA PRO A 53 -30.78 0.40 -4.61
C PRO A 53 -29.48 0.82 -3.91
N ILE A 54 -28.50 1.27 -4.69
CA ILE A 54 -27.31 1.91 -4.13
C ILE A 54 -27.69 3.30 -3.64
N SER A 55 -27.38 3.59 -2.37
CA SER A 55 -27.58 4.88 -1.70
C SER A 55 -26.52 5.05 -0.60
N PHE A 56 -26.42 6.24 -0.02
CA PHE A 56 -25.57 6.47 1.16
C PHE A 56 -25.91 5.55 2.34
N GLN A 57 -27.15 5.07 2.41
CA GLN A 57 -27.68 4.22 3.46
C GLN A 57 -27.75 2.74 3.07
N SER A 58 -27.45 2.35 1.81
CA SER A 58 -27.62 0.97 1.36
C SER A 58 -26.71 0.69 0.17
N TYR A 59 -25.83 -0.31 0.25
CA TYR A 59 -24.83 -0.56 -0.80
C TYR A 59 -25.24 -1.74 -1.69
N SER A 60 -26.51 -1.77 -2.10
CA SER A 60 -27.10 -2.91 -2.82
C SER A 60 -27.12 -4.19 -1.98
N GLU A 61 -27.72 -4.13 -0.79
CA GLU A 61 -27.89 -5.27 0.12
C GLU A 61 -28.70 -6.39 -0.55
N GLU A 62 -28.34 -7.64 -0.25
CA GLU A 62 -29.03 -8.83 -0.73
C GLU A 62 -30.25 -9.10 0.14
N ILE A 63 -31.41 -9.20 -0.50
CA ILE A 63 -32.65 -9.66 0.11
C ILE A 63 -32.93 -11.05 -0.45
N SER A 64 -32.93 -12.05 0.42
CA SER A 64 -33.21 -13.43 0.02
C SER A 64 -34.39 -13.98 0.81
N ILE A 65 -35.34 -14.58 0.10
CA ILE A 65 -36.49 -15.26 0.69
C ILE A 65 -36.41 -16.71 0.25
N ARG A 66 -36.39 -17.62 1.22
CA ARG A 66 -36.37 -19.07 0.95
C ARG A 66 -37.51 -19.77 1.66
N ILE A 67 -38.18 -20.66 0.94
CA ILE A 67 -39.21 -21.51 1.50
C ILE A 67 -38.57 -22.82 1.97
N HIS A 68 -38.70 -23.10 3.26
CA HIS A 68 -38.18 -24.31 3.89
C HIS A 68 -39.27 -24.99 4.71
N GLY A 69 -39.87 -26.04 4.16
CA GLY A 69 -41.01 -26.72 4.78
C GLY A 69 -42.17 -25.73 4.97
N ASN A 70 -42.60 -25.54 6.21
CA ASN A 70 -43.69 -24.62 6.56
C ASN A 70 -43.23 -23.20 6.98
N PHE A 71 -42.01 -22.80 6.58
CA PHE A 71 -41.45 -21.51 6.95
C PHE A 71 -40.93 -20.75 5.72
N ALA A 72 -41.19 -19.45 5.69
CA ALA A 72 -40.46 -18.51 4.85
C ALA A 72 -39.32 -17.88 5.68
N VAL A 73 -38.08 -18.09 5.23
CA VAL A 73 -36.89 -17.48 5.80
C VAL A 73 -36.58 -16.22 4.99
N VAL A 74 -36.90 -15.06 5.57
CA VAL A 74 -36.62 -13.75 4.97
C VAL A 74 -35.33 -13.21 5.55
N LYS A 75 -34.38 -12.88 4.68
CA LYS A 75 -33.04 -12.45 5.06
C LYS A 75 -32.67 -11.17 4.34
N SER A 76 -32.04 -10.27 5.07
CA SER A 76 -31.38 -9.07 4.56
C SER A 76 -29.91 -9.12 4.96
N GLU A 77 -29.00 -9.01 3.99
CA GLU A 77 -27.57 -9.22 4.19
C GLU A 77 -26.70 -8.31 3.33
N CYS A 78 -25.54 -7.92 3.87
CA CYS A 78 -24.53 -7.20 3.12
C CYS A 78 -23.87 -8.01 1.99
N VAL A 79 -23.83 -7.43 0.80
CA VAL A 79 -23.12 -8.02 -0.37
C VAL A 79 -21.60 -7.96 -0.21
N GLY A 80 -21.09 -7.09 0.67
CA GLY A 80 -19.68 -7.00 1.02
C GLY A 80 -19.46 -6.74 2.50
N ILE A 81 -18.19 -6.66 2.91
CA ILE A 81 -17.82 -6.26 4.28
C ILE A 81 -18.06 -4.75 4.40
N GLN A 82 -18.93 -4.37 5.34
CA GLN A 82 -19.10 -2.98 5.71
C GLN A 82 -17.98 -2.51 6.65
N MET A 83 -17.79 -1.19 6.73
CA MET A 83 -16.78 -0.60 7.62
C MET A 83 -16.99 -1.11 9.05
N LEU A 84 -15.91 -1.53 9.72
CA LEU A 84 -15.94 -2.10 11.07
C LEU A 84 -16.79 -3.37 11.25
N PHE A 85 -17.19 -4.08 10.19
CA PHE A 85 -17.91 -5.36 10.29
C PHE A 85 -19.29 -5.24 10.96
N ASN A 86 -20.00 -4.12 10.81
CA ASN A 86 -21.38 -3.96 11.29
C ASN A 86 -22.32 -3.44 10.19
N ASP A 87 -23.63 -3.63 10.34
CA ASP A 87 -24.63 -3.12 9.39
C ASP A 87 -25.21 -1.75 9.75
N TYR A 88 -24.83 -1.18 10.89
CA TYR A 88 -25.40 0.05 11.43
C TYR A 88 -26.94 0.05 11.48
N GLY A 89 -27.58 -1.13 11.65
CA GLY A 89 -29.03 -1.29 11.68
C GLY A 89 -29.74 -1.31 10.33
N LYS A 90 -29.00 -1.25 9.22
CA LYS A 90 -29.56 -1.16 7.86
C LYS A 90 -30.35 -2.39 7.45
N ASN A 91 -29.89 -3.59 7.82
CA ASN A 91 -30.59 -4.81 7.42
C ASN A 91 -31.96 -4.91 8.11
N ASP A 92 -32.07 -4.44 9.35
CA ASP A 92 -33.32 -4.42 10.12
C ASP A 92 -34.32 -3.48 9.46
N LEU A 93 -33.86 -2.27 9.10
CA LEU A 93 -34.67 -1.27 8.40
C LEU A 93 -35.14 -1.77 7.02
N ASN A 94 -34.28 -2.49 6.29
CA ASN A 94 -34.69 -3.10 5.02
C ASN A 94 -35.80 -4.13 5.24
N LEU A 95 -35.67 -5.00 6.25
CA LEU A 95 -36.73 -5.96 6.57
C LEU A 95 -38.01 -5.26 7.04
N GLU A 96 -37.94 -4.21 7.85
CA GLU A 96 -39.11 -3.40 8.24
C GLU A 96 -39.84 -2.83 7.01
N LYS A 97 -39.11 -2.23 6.06
CA LYS A 97 -39.69 -1.75 4.79
C LYS A 97 -40.32 -2.87 3.97
N PHE A 98 -39.64 -4.02 3.89
CA PHE A 98 -40.15 -5.18 3.18
C PHE A 98 -41.45 -5.69 3.78
N PHE A 99 -41.51 -5.89 5.11
CA PHE A 99 -42.71 -6.41 5.76
C PHE A 99 -43.87 -5.42 5.71
N HIS A 100 -43.61 -4.12 5.83
CA HIS A 100 -44.65 -3.10 5.67
C HIS A 100 -45.26 -3.12 4.27
N GLU A 101 -44.43 -3.20 3.22
CA GLU A 101 -44.92 -3.29 1.85
C GLU A 101 -45.57 -4.66 1.57
N PHE A 102 -45.06 -5.74 2.17
CA PHE A 102 -45.64 -7.06 2.06
C PHE A 102 -47.09 -7.08 2.56
N GLU A 103 -47.34 -6.53 3.76
CA GLU A 103 -48.70 -6.42 4.33
C GLU A 103 -49.62 -5.57 3.45
N TYR A 104 -49.11 -4.46 2.92
CA TYR A 104 -49.85 -3.62 1.98
C TYR A 104 -50.24 -4.41 0.72
N VAL A 105 -49.29 -5.10 0.10
CA VAL A 105 -49.51 -5.87 -1.13
C VAL A 105 -50.44 -7.06 -0.89
N GLU A 106 -50.26 -7.79 0.21
CA GLU A 106 -51.12 -8.92 0.59
C GLU A 106 -52.58 -8.48 0.76
N PHE A 107 -52.81 -7.31 1.38
CA PHE A 107 -54.16 -6.77 1.54
C PHE A 107 -54.84 -6.46 0.21
N HIS A 108 -54.11 -5.89 -0.76
CA HIS A 108 -54.66 -5.43 -2.04
C HIS A 108 -54.69 -6.50 -3.15
N LEU A 109 -53.92 -7.60 -3.02
CA LEU A 109 -53.94 -8.70 -4.00
C LEU A 109 -55.09 -9.70 -3.81
N LYS A 110 -55.89 -9.57 -2.75
CA LYS A 110 -56.93 -10.54 -2.38
C LYS A 110 -57.94 -10.85 -3.48
N ASP A 111 -58.20 -9.86 -4.33
CA ASP A 111 -59.24 -9.95 -5.35
C ASP A 111 -58.74 -10.50 -6.70
N VAL A 112 -57.43 -10.73 -6.87
CA VAL A 112 -56.80 -11.05 -8.18
C VAL A 112 -55.85 -12.26 -8.14
N TRP A 113 -56.02 -13.13 -7.14
CA TRP A 113 -55.11 -14.25 -6.87
C TRP A 113 -54.96 -15.23 -8.01
N GLU A 114 -56.05 -15.67 -8.64
CA GLU A 114 -56.01 -16.75 -9.64
C GLU A 114 -55.24 -16.34 -10.90
N GLU A 115 -55.43 -15.10 -11.37
CA GLU A 115 -54.69 -14.57 -12.52
C GLU A 115 -53.18 -14.42 -12.20
N SER A 116 -52.87 -13.96 -10.99
CA SER A 116 -51.49 -13.75 -10.54
C SER A 116 -50.72 -15.07 -10.38
N LEU A 117 -51.39 -16.12 -9.88
CA LEU A 117 -50.84 -17.48 -9.76
C LEU A 117 -50.49 -18.08 -11.12
N SER A 118 -51.39 -17.98 -12.10
CA SER A 118 -51.15 -18.52 -13.44
C SER A 118 -49.93 -17.86 -14.11
N LYS A 119 -49.82 -16.53 -14.04
CA LYS A 119 -48.66 -15.79 -14.57
C LYS A 119 -47.36 -16.15 -13.85
N PHE A 120 -47.41 -16.34 -12.53
CA PHE A 120 -46.24 -16.70 -11.73
C PHE A 120 -45.70 -18.09 -12.08
N HIS A 121 -46.57 -19.10 -12.16
CA HIS A 121 -46.18 -20.47 -12.54
C HIS A 121 -45.59 -20.52 -13.95
N GLN A 122 -46.14 -19.76 -14.91
CA GLN A 122 -45.57 -19.66 -16.25
C GLN A 122 -44.18 -19.00 -16.25
N PHE A 123 -43.96 -18.03 -15.36
CA PHE A 123 -42.68 -17.32 -15.24
C PHE A 123 -41.57 -18.20 -14.62
N ILE A 124 -41.88 -18.91 -13.52
CA ILE A 124 -40.89 -19.73 -12.80
C ILE A 124 -40.55 -21.04 -13.50
N ALA A 125 -41.43 -21.59 -14.35
CA ALA A 125 -41.19 -22.84 -15.09
C ALA A 125 -39.94 -22.82 -16.00
N THR A 126 -39.39 -21.65 -16.27
CA THR A 126 -38.18 -21.46 -17.09
C THR A 126 -36.93 -21.10 -16.28
N GLN A 127 -37.03 -21.05 -14.94
CA GLN A 127 -35.96 -20.59 -14.04
C GLN A 127 -35.20 -21.78 -13.42
N ASP A 128 -33.90 -21.59 -13.19
CA ASP A 128 -32.99 -22.61 -12.64
C ASP A 128 -32.92 -22.55 -11.10
N ASP A 129 -33.42 -23.56 -10.40
CA ASP A 129 -33.36 -23.66 -8.94
C ASP A 129 -31.93 -23.75 -8.37
N HIS A 130 -30.93 -24.18 -9.15
CA HIS A 130 -29.53 -24.19 -8.70
C HIS A 130 -28.92 -22.78 -8.59
N TYR A 131 -29.67 -21.73 -8.94
CA TYR A 131 -29.23 -20.34 -8.79
C TYR A 131 -28.92 -19.97 -7.33
N PHE A 132 -29.63 -20.53 -6.34
CA PHE A 132 -29.36 -20.29 -4.93
C PHE A 132 -28.02 -20.86 -4.44
N GLU A 133 -27.40 -21.74 -5.24
CA GLU A 133 -26.07 -22.31 -5.02
C GLU A 133 -24.98 -21.51 -5.76
N LYS A 134 -25.35 -20.75 -6.80
CA LYS A 134 -24.49 -19.82 -7.55
C LYS A 134 -24.24 -18.57 -6.71
N ALA A 135 -23.38 -18.76 -5.72
CA ALA A 135 -22.83 -17.77 -4.83
C ALA A 135 -22.60 -16.38 -5.47
N PRO A 136 -23.09 -15.31 -4.83
CA PRO A 136 -22.24 -14.16 -4.61
C PRO A 136 -21.09 -14.58 -3.66
N LEU A 137 -21.40 -15.31 -2.56
CA LEU A 137 -20.45 -15.59 -1.47
C LEU A 137 -20.76 -16.89 -0.65
N ALA A 138 -20.90 -18.08 -1.25
CA ALA A 138 -21.22 -19.36 -0.55
C ALA A 138 -20.24 -19.81 0.56
N THR A 139 -19.11 -19.14 0.75
CA THR A 139 -18.21 -19.39 1.91
C THR A 139 -18.70 -18.71 3.21
N LYS A 140 -19.69 -17.82 3.12
CA LYS A 140 -20.29 -17.04 4.23
C LYS A 140 -20.76 -17.89 5.42
N ASN A 141 -21.25 -19.11 5.18
CA ASN A 141 -21.80 -19.97 6.24
C ASN A 141 -20.74 -20.60 7.17
N LYS A 142 -19.44 -20.38 6.95
CA LYS A 142 -18.36 -21.02 7.74
C LYS A 142 -17.75 -20.15 8.84
N ILE A 143 -17.87 -18.82 8.78
CA ILE A 143 -17.25 -17.91 9.75
C ILE A 143 -18.30 -17.45 10.76
N LYS A 144 -18.34 -18.10 11.93
CA LYS A 144 -19.36 -17.86 12.98
C LYS A 144 -18.99 -16.76 13.99
N ASN A 145 -17.73 -16.31 14.04
CA ASN A 145 -17.21 -15.33 15.03
C ASN A 145 -16.15 -14.42 14.39
N VAL A 146 -16.12 -13.14 14.75
CA VAL A 146 -15.13 -12.15 14.29
C VAL A 146 -13.69 -12.57 14.56
N LEU A 147 -13.43 -13.30 15.66
CA LEU A 147 -12.07 -13.79 15.96
C LEU A 147 -11.51 -14.71 14.87
N PHE A 148 -12.37 -15.46 14.17
CA PHE A 148 -11.97 -16.34 13.07
C PHE A 148 -11.36 -15.57 11.89
N LEU A 149 -11.58 -14.25 11.78
CA LEU A 149 -10.93 -13.44 10.74
C LEU A 149 -9.40 -13.38 10.88
N PHE A 150 -8.90 -13.66 12.09
CA PHE A 150 -7.49 -13.52 12.44
C PHE A 150 -6.77 -14.87 12.60
N PHE A 151 -7.46 -16.00 12.44
CA PHE A 151 -6.88 -17.34 12.59
C PHE A 151 -7.03 -18.20 11.32
N PRO A 152 -5.98 -18.93 10.91
CA PRO A 152 -6.00 -19.78 9.72
C PRO A 152 -7.10 -20.85 9.75
N GLN A 153 -7.84 -20.97 8.64
CA GLN A 153 -8.92 -21.95 8.46
C GLN A 153 -8.89 -22.56 7.06
N LYS A 154 -9.59 -23.69 6.89
CA LYS A 154 -9.73 -24.35 5.58
C LYS A 154 -10.42 -23.43 4.57
N GLY A 155 -9.67 -22.99 3.56
CA GLY A 155 -10.14 -22.05 2.52
C GLY A 155 -9.90 -20.57 2.83
N TYR A 156 -9.35 -20.26 4.00
CA TYR A 156 -8.98 -18.91 4.46
C TYR A 156 -7.78 -19.02 5.41
N THR A 157 -6.65 -19.44 4.86
CA THR A 157 -5.40 -19.75 5.58
C THR A 157 -4.35 -18.66 5.36
N ALA A 158 -4.15 -18.22 4.12
CA ALA A 158 -3.08 -17.30 3.75
C ALA A 158 -3.30 -15.91 4.35
N THR A 159 -4.50 -15.36 4.26
CA THR A 159 -4.83 -14.03 4.77
C THR A 159 -4.54 -13.87 6.27
N PRO A 160 -5.12 -14.69 7.17
CA PRO A 160 -4.82 -14.57 8.60
C PRO A 160 -3.35 -14.87 8.90
N THR A 161 -2.70 -15.78 8.17
CA THR A 161 -1.26 -16.04 8.34
C THR A 161 -0.43 -14.81 8.02
N VAL A 162 -0.69 -14.14 6.89
CA VAL A 162 0.01 -12.91 6.50
C VAL A 162 -0.28 -11.80 7.52
N VAL A 163 -1.52 -11.68 8.00
CA VAL A 163 -1.86 -10.70 9.06
C VAL A 163 -1.03 -10.95 10.32
N LEU A 164 -0.98 -12.19 10.80
CA LEU A 164 -0.21 -12.57 11.99
C LEU A 164 1.28 -12.31 11.81
N ILE A 165 1.87 -12.61 10.64
CA ILE A 165 3.27 -12.31 10.33
C ILE A 165 3.53 -10.81 10.40
N ASN A 166 2.67 -9.99 9.81
CA ASN A 166 2.82 -8.53 9.82
C ASN A 166 2.73 -7.95 11.24
N VAL A 167 1.76 -8.42 12.04
CA VAL A 167 1.60 -7.99 13.44
C VAL A 167 2.82 -8.42 14.26
N PHE A 168 3.25 -9.67 14.14
CA PHE A 168 4.44 -10.18 14.81
C PHE A 168 5.68 -9.35 14.47
N TYR A 169 5.92 -9.10 13.18
CA TYR A 169 7.11 -8.38 12.72
C TYR A 169 7.09 -6.91 13.19
N TYR A 170 5.93 -6.27 13.17
CA TYR A 170 5.77 -4.92 13.72
C TYR A 170 6.10 -4.86 15.21
N VAL A 171 5.58 -5.79 16.01
CA VAL A 171 5.85 -5.86 17.46
C VAL A 171 7.33 -6.14 17.71
N ALA A 172 7.94 -7.07 16.96
CA ALA A 172 9.34 -7.41 17.09
C ALA A 172 10.27 -6.22 16.78
N ILE A 173 10.03 -5.51 15.67
CA ILE A 173 10.80 -4.30 15.31
C ILE A 173 10.60 -3.21 16.37
N PHE A 174 9.38 -3.01 16.85
CA PHE A 174 9.09 -2.02 17.88
C PHE A 174 9.85 -2.30 19.18
N LEU A 175 9.81 -3.54 19.68
CA LEU A 175 10.52 -3.94 20.89
C LEU A 175 12.04 -3.84 20.72
N PHE A 176 12.57 -4.31 19.59
CA PHE A 176 13.99 -4.21 19.28
C PHE A 176 14.46 -2.76 19.22
N SER A 177 13.70 -1.90 18.54
CA SER A 177 14.00 -0.47 18.44
C SER A 177 13.94 0.19 19.82
N ALA A 178 12.95 -0.14 20.66
CA ALA A 178 12.85 0.40 22.02
C ALA A 178 14.08 0.03 22.87
N VAL A 179 14.53 -1.21 22.82
CA VAL A 179 15.74 -1.66 23.53
C VAL A 179 16.98 -0.91 23.04
N LEU A 180 17.14 -0.76 21.73
CA LEU A 180 18.30 -0.06 21.16
C LEU A 180 18.31 1.43 21.54
N MET A 181 17.14 2.07 21.55
CA MET A 181 16.98 3.47 21.94
C MET A 181 17.32 3.68 23.42
N ILE A 182 16.86 2.79 24.31
CA ILE A 182 17.24 2.82 25.74
C ILE A 182 18.76 2.72 25.88
N ASN A 183 19.39 1.78 25.18
CA ASN A 183 20.85 1.60 25.22
C ASN A 183 21.61 2.82 24.68
N LEU A 184 21.09 3.49 23.65
CA LEU A 184 21.69 4.72 23.11
C LEU A 184 21.63 5.84 24.14
N SER A 185 20.45 6.08 24.73
CA SER A 185 20.25 7.11 25.76
C SER A 185 21.15 6.88 26.98
N LEU A 186 21.33 5.62 27.41
CA LEU A 186 22.23 5.28 28.51
C LEU A 186 23.71 5.52 28.19
N LYS A 187 24.13 5.36 26.93
CA LYS A 187 25.54 5.53 26.52
C LYS A 187 25.94 6.98 26.29
N THR A 188 25.06 7.80 25.72
CA THR A 188 25.42 9.16 25.30
C THR A 188 24.98 10.24 26.27
N GLY A 189 24.16 9.93 27.28
CA GLY A 189 23.68 10.86 28.31
C GLY A 189 22.69 11.93 27.79
N SER A 190 22.92 12.42 26.56
CA SER A 190 22.05 13.32 25.80
C SER A 190 22.29 13.13 24.29
N ALA A 191 21.72 12.07 23.69
CA ALA A 191 21.73 11.95 22.23
C ALA A 191 20.90 13.09 21.62
N SER A 192 21.41 13.71 20.55
CA SER A 192 20.66 14.73 19.81
C SER A 192 19.49 14.11 19.04
N HIS A 193 18.54 14.94 18.62
CA HIS A 193 17.45 14.49 17.76
C HIS A 193 17.97 13.79 16.48
N ASP A 194 19.04 14.33 15.91
CA ASP A 194 19.63 13.81 14.67
C ASP A 194 20.28 12.43 14.87
N ASP A 195 20.89 12.19 16.03
CA ASP A 195 21.43 10.87 16.39
C ASP A 195 20.35 9.80 16.42
N TYR A 196 19.18 10.14 16.98
CA TYR A 196 18.04 9.23 17.01
C TYR A 196 17.48 8.94 15.61
N ILE A 197 17.35 9.97 14.75
CA ILE A 197 16.88 9.79 13.38
C ILE A 197 17.82 8.89 12.58
N GLU A 198 19.13 9.09 12.72
CA GLU A 198 20.12 8.27 12.03
C GLU A 198 20.11 6.82 12.51
N GLU A 199 19.95 6.57 13.82
CA GLU A 199 19.82 5.20 14.33
C GLU A 199 18.51 4.53 13.87
N ILE A 200 17.38 5.23 13.88
CA ILE A 200 16.11 4.70 13.34
C ILE A 200 16.26 4.35 11.86
N ARG A 201 16.97 5.17 11.09
CA ARG A 201 17.27 4.90 9.68
C ARG A 201 18.10 3.63 9.52
N LYS A 202 19.18 3.47 10.29
CA LYS A 202 20.03 2.26 10.27
C LYS A 202 19.23 1.01 10.64
N ILE A 203 18.44 1.07 11.71
CA ILE A 203 17.57 -0.03 12.13
C ILE A 203 16.64 -0.44 10.97
N SER A 204 15.96 0.54 10.37
CA SER A 204 15.04 0.31 9.26
C SER A 204 15.73 -0.35 8.07
N LEU A 205 16.93 0.11 7.71
CA LEU A 205 17.75 -0.49 6.66
C LEU A 205 18.13 -1.94 6.99
N ASN A 206 18.50 -2.25 8.23
CA ASN A 206 18.87 -3.60 8.64
C ASN A 206 17.67 -4.57 8.62
N PHE A 207 16.47 -4.09 8.95
CA PHE A 207 15.24 -4.89 8.88
C PHE A 207 14.71 -5.09 7.46
N GLY A 208 15.32 -4.49 6.45
CA GLY A 208 15.00 -4.77 5.06
C GLY A 208 13.94 -3.89 4.45
N VAL A 209 13.85 -2.61 4.86
CA VAL A 209 13.09 -1.63 4.06
C VAL A 209 13.63 -1.58 2.63
N ASN A 210 12.75 -1.29 1.68
CA ASN A 210 13.13 -1.19 0.28
C ASN A 210 13.91 0.10 0.08
N GLN A 211 15.16 -0.03 -0.36
CA GLN A 211 16.04 1.08 -0.68
C GLN A 211 16.70 0.78 -2.02
N ARG A 212 16.60 1.71 -2.95
CA ARG A 212 16.95 1.51 -4.36
C ARG A 212 18.40 1.06 -4.56
N ASN A 213 19.36 1.75 -3.98
CA ASN A 213 20.78 1.48 -4.23
C ASN A 213 21.20 0.12 -3.65
N LEU A 214 20.65 -0.28 -2.50
CA LEU A 214 20.90 -1.60 -1.91
C LEU A 214 20.28 -2.72 -2.77
N VAL A 215 19.07 -2.53 -3.29
CA VAL A 215 18.46 -3.50 -4.22
C VAL A 215 19.26 -3.61 -5.51
N LEU A 216 19.63 -2.49 -6.14
CA LEU A 216 20.48 -2.51 -7.35
C LEU A 216 21.91 -2.99 -7.09
N GLY A 217 22.33 -3.00 -5.81
CA GLY A 217 23.58 -3.56 -5.31
C GLY A 217 23.53 -5.07 -5.03
N GLY A 218 22.36 -5.71 -5.17
CA GLY A 218 22.20 -7.16 -5.02
C GLY A 218 21.36 -7.61 -3.83
N GLU A 219 20.88 -6.69 -2.97
CA GLU A 219 20.05 -7.01 -1.82
C GLU A 219 18.57 -7.21 -2.21
N TYR A 220 18.31 -8.09 -3.18
CA TYR A 220 16.98 -8.32 -3.77
C TYR A 220 15.94 -8.84 -2.76
N TRP A 221 16.38 -9.49 -1.68
CA TRP A 221 15.52 -9.94 -0.58
C TRP A 221 14.70 -8.80 0.04
N ARG A 222 15.20 -7.56 -0.06
CA ARG A 222 14.49 -6.36 0.39
C ARG A 222 13.13 -6.20 -0.26
N LEU A 223 12.99 -6.59 -1.53
CA LEU A 223 11.73 -6.53 -2.30
C LEU A 223 10.62 -7.42 -1.70
N ILE A 224 10.98 -8.36 -0.84
CA ILE A 224 10.04 -9.20 -0.09
C ILE A 224 9.87 -8.65 1.33
N THR A 225 10.95 -8.41 2.06
CA THR A 225 10.89 -8.05 3.49
C THR A 225 10.19 -6.73 3.75
N TYR A 226 10.36 -5.74 2.87
CA TYR A 226 9.74 -4.42 3.08
C TYR A 226 8.21 -4.52 3.19
N GLN A 227 7.60 -5.52 2.56
CA GLN A 227 6.16 -5.73 2.53
C GLN A 227 5.59 -5.98 3.93
N PHE A 228 6.43 -6.42 4.87
CA PHE A 228 6.02 -6.76 6.24
C PHE A 228 6.34 -5.66 7.27
N ILE A 229 7.12 -4.64 6.89
CA ILE A 229 7.56 -3.55 7.79
C ILE A 229 6.53 -2.42 7.79
N HIS A 230 6.14 -1.94 8.97
CA HIS A 230 5.16 -0.86 9.10
C HIS A 230 5.72 0.27 9.99
N GLY A 231 5.70 1.51 9.49
CA GLY A 231 6.23 2.67 10.23
C GLY A 231 5.33 3.25 11.31
N SER A 232 4.07 2.80 11.46
CA SER A 232 3.17 3.27 12.51
C SER A 232 2.04 2.27 12.79
N LYS A 233 1.39 2.43 13.96
CA LYS A 233 0.21 1.64 14.37
C LYS A 233 -0.94 1.79 13.38
N SER A 234 -1.24 3.02 12.96
CA SER A 234 -2.30 3.30 11.98
C SER A 234 -1.99 2.69 10.62
N HIS A 235 -0.73 2.76 10.18
CA HIS A 235 -0.31 2.16 8.93
C HIS A 235 -0.45 0.63 8.96
N LEU A 236 -0.09 -0.04 10.06
CA LEU A 236 -0.35 -1.47 10.23
C LEU A 236 -1.86 -1.76 10.20
N PHE A 237 -2.65 -1.04 11.01
CA PHE A 237 -4.09 -1.26 11.15
C PHE A 237 -4.82 -1.22 9.81
N PHE A 238 -4.64 -0.14 9.03
CA PHE A 238 -5.34 0.00 7.75
C PHE A 238 -4.89 -1.04 6.71
N ASN A 239 -3.62 -1.44 6.69
CA ASN A 239 -3.16 -2.52 5.83
C ASN A 239 -3.78 -3.87 6.23
N MET A 240 -3.81 -4.20 7.52
CA MET A 240 -4.39 -5.46 7.98
C MET A 240 -5.90 -5.50 7.75
N TYR A 241 -6.59 -4.36 7.96
CA TYR A 241 -8.00 -4.23 7.63
C TYR A 241 -8.27 -4.49 6.14
N ALA A 242 -7.54 -3.83 5.25
CA ALA A 242 -7.69 -4.04 3.81
C ALA A 242 -7.31 -5.46 3.37
N LEU A 243 -6.29 -6.05 4.00
CA LEU A 243 -5.86 -7.43 3.72
C LEU A 243 -6.91 -8.45 4.12
N VAL A 244 -7.51 -8.31 5.31
CA VAL A 244 -8.65 -9.13 5.75
C VAL A 244 -9.82 -8.95 4.80
N TYR A 245 -10.16 -7.70 4.46
CA TYR A 245 -11.24 -7.37 3.54
C TYR A 245 -11.11 -8.10 2.20
N LEU A 246 -9.96 -7.94 1.53
CA LEU A 246 -9.71 -8.57 0.24
C LEU A 246 -9.59 -10.08 0.36
N GLY A 247 -8.83 -10.57 1.34
CA GLY A 247 -8.62 -11.99 1.55
C GLY A 247 -9.91 -12.79 1.64
N LEU A 248 -10.91 -12.23 2.32
CA LEU A 248 -12.21 -12.87 2.43
C LEU A 248 -12.99 -12.93 1.10
N MET A 249 -12.77 -11.97 0.21
CA MET A 249 -13.43 -11.91 -1.10
C MET A 249 -12.78 -12.84 -2.13
N ILE A 250 -11.45 -13.01 -2.08
CA ILE A 250 -10.70 -13.65 -3.17
C ILE A 250 -9.92 -14.91 -2.78
N GLU A 251 -9.57 -15.14 -1.51
CA GLU A 251 -8.73 -16.29 -1.15
C GLU A 251 -9.44 -17.62 -1.38
N ASN A 252 -10.71 -17.73 -1.00
CA ASN A 252 -11.54 -18.92 -1.24
C ASN A 252 -11.72 -19.23 -2.73
N LYS A 253 -11.77 -18.20 -3.59
CA LYS A 253 -11.94 -18.32 -5.04
C LYS A 253 -10.64 -18.72 -5.72
N LEU A 254 -9.51 -18.18 -5.26
CA LEU A 254 -8.18 -18.43 -5.84
C LEU A 254 -7.49 -19.66 -5.25
N GLY A 255 -7.81 -20.01 -4.01
CA GLY A 255 -7.02 -20.88 -3.15
C GLY A 255 -5.77 -20.17 -2.59
N TRP A 256 -5.32 -20.63 -1.41
CA TRP A 256 -4.25 -19.99 -0.65
C TRP A 256 -2.93 -19.83 -1.41
N LYS A 257 -2.57 -20.78 -2.29
CA LYS A 257 -1.32 -20.76 -3.07
C LYS A 257 -1.30 -19.61 -4.08
N LYS A 258 -2.37 -19.47 -4.88
CA LYS A 258 -2.49 -18.40 -5.88
C LYS A 258 -2.58 -17.04 -5.19
N TYR A 259 -3.36 -16.95 -4.12
CA TYR A 259 -3.48 -15.74 -3.31
C TYR A 259 -2.12 -15.26 -2.79
N LEU A 260 -1.35 -16.15 -2.17
CA LEU A 260 -0.04 -15.80 -1.62
C LEU A 260 0.96 -15.43 -2.72
N PHE A 261 0.95 -16.15 -3.85
CA PHE A 261 1.77 -15.82 -5.01
C PHE A 261 1.46 -14.42 -5.53
N ILE A 262 0.18 -14.10 -5.74
CA ILE A 262 -0.26 -12.79 -6.22
C ILE A 262 0.12 -11.70 -5.21
N TYR A 263 -0.12 -11.90 -3.91
CA TYR A 263 0.26 -10.96 -2.86
C TYR A 263 1.76 -10.63 -2.92
N LEU A 264 2.62 -11.66 -2.83
CA LEU A 264 4.06 -11.49 -2.77
C LEU A 264 4.63 -10.90 -4.06
N MET A 265 4.22 -11.42 -5.23
CA MET A 265 4.75 -10.98 -6.51
C MET A 265 4.26 -9.57 -6.88
N SER A 266 3.03 -9.21 -6.53
CA SER A 266 2.55 -7.84 -6.74
C SER A 266 3.27 -6.85 -5.84
N GLY A 267 3.57 -7.24 -4.60
CA GLY A 267 4.47 -6.51 -3.74
C GLY A 267 5.82 -6.29 -4.40
N VAL A 268 6.52 -7.36 -4.81
CA VAL A 268 7.82 -7.26 -5.49
C VAL A 268 7.76 -6.36 -6.73
N CYS A 269 6.74 -6.50 -7.57
CA CYS A 269 6.56 -5.66 -8.77
C CYS A 269 6.34 -4.19 -8.41
N GLY A 270 5.51 -3.88 -7.41
CA GLY A 270 5.36 -2.52 -6.90
C GLY A 270 6.69 -1.98 -6.33
N GLY A 271 7.45 -2.82 -5.64
CA GLY A 271 8.80 -2.55 -5.17
C GLY A 271 9.77 -2.16 -6.28
N LEU A 272 9.73 -2.87 -7.40
CA LEU A 272 10.55 -2.61 -8.59
C LEU A 272 10.12 -1.32 -9.31
N VAL A 273 8.81 -1.09 -9.49
CA VAL A 273 8.32 0.14 -10.12
C VAL A 273 8.73 1.37 -9.29
N SER A 274 8.68 1.28 -7.96
CA SER A 274 9.21 2.33 -7.07
C SER A 274 10.67 2.70 -7.41
N LEU A 275 11.53 1.71 -7.71
CA LEU A 275 12.95 1.95 -8.03
C LEU A 275 13.15 2.75 -9.32
N ILE A 276 12.20 2.66 -10.25
CA ILE A 276 12.25 3.38 -11.53
C ILE A 276 11.99 4.88 -11.28
N PHE A 277 10.98 5.19 -10.47
CA PHE A 277 10.49 6.56 -10.28
C PHE A 277 11.12 7.30 -9.09
N HIS A 278 11.54 6.58 -8.05
CA HIS A 278 12.06 7.16 -6.82
C HIS A 278 13.52 6.80 -6.62
N GLN A 279 14.38 7.82 -6.70
CA GLN A 279 15.82 7.63 -6.56
C GLN A 279 16.31 7.74 -5.10
N GLU A 280 15.44 8.17 -4.19
CA GLU A 280 15.73 8.40 -2.77
C GLU A 280 14.61 7.90 -1.87
N GLY A 281 14.91 7.86 -0.58
CA GLY A 281 13.99 7.42 0.44
C GLY A 281 14.03 5.92 0.67
N VAL A 282 13.25 5.53 1.66
CA VAL A 282 13.01 4.14 2.02
C VAL A 282 11.53 3.87 1.92
N MET A 283 11.18 2.66 1.52
CA MET A 283 9.80 2.24 1.37
C MET A 283 9.51 1.00 2.21
N MET A 284 8.34 0.99 2.86
CA MET A 284 7.90 -0.09 3.74
C MET A 284 6.38 -0.23 3.73
N GLY A 285 5.86 -1.43 3.95
CA GLY A 285 4.43 -1.72 4.17
C GLY A 285 3.82 -2.68 3.16
N ALA A 286 2.72 -3.32 3.56
CA ALA A 286 1.98 -4.28 2.74
C ALA A 286 1.16 -3.64 1.60
N SER A 287 1.01 -2.31 1.59
CA SER A 287 0.04 -1.61 0.73
C SER A 287 0.19 -1.89 -0.76
N ARG A 288 1.40 -2.12 -1.29
CA ARG A 288 1.62 -2.49 -2.70
C ARG A 288 1.13 -3.89 -3.04
N ALA A 289 1.35 -4.84 -2.14
CA ALA A 289 0.83 -6.19 -2.27
C ALA A 289 -0.70 -6.19 -2.18
N ILE A 290 -1.26 -5.38 -1.28
CA ILE A 290 -2.71 -5.16 -1.13
C ILE A 290 -3.29 -4.50 -2.38
N MET A 291 -2.63 -3.50 -2.97
CA MET A 291 -3.04 -2.92 -4.26
C MET A 291 -3.02 -3.97 -5.38
N GLY A 292 -2.07 -4.91 -5.34
CA GLY A 292 -2.12 -6.09 -6.21
C GLY A 292 -3.32 -6.99 -5.98
N LEU A 293 -3.75 -7.20 -4.73
CA LEU A 293 -4.99 -7.92 -4.44
C LEU A 293 -6.22 -7.15 -4.91
N TYR A 294 -6.24 -5.81 -4.88
CA TYR A 294 -7.29 -5.00 -5.52
C TYR A 294 -7.33 -5.24 -7.03
N GLY A 295 -6.18 -5.21 -7.71
CA GLY A 295 -6.09 -5.52 -9.13
C GLY A 295 -6.53 -6.96 -9.45
N ALA A 296 -6.14 -7.92 -8.63
CA ALA A 296 -6.57 -9.32 -8.74
C ALA A 296 -8.07 -9.48 -8.53
N PHE A 297 -8.66 -8.74 -7.60
CA PHE A 297 -10.09 -8.77 -7.36
C PHE A 297 -10.87 -8.25 -8.57
N ILE A 298 -10.44 -7.12 -9.16
CA ILE A 298 -11.04 -6.60 -10.40
C ILE A 298 -10.93 -7.61 -11.54
N ALA A 299 -9.77 -8.27 -11.69
CA ALA A 299 -9.62 -9.33 -12.68
C ALA A 299 -10.63 -10.48 -12.47
N LEU A 300 -10.89 -10.88 -11.22
CA LEU A 300 -11.91 -11.90 -10.94
C LEU A 300 -13.33 -11.41 -11.21
N LEU A 301 -13.65 -10.14 -10.90
CA LEU A 301 -14.96 -9.54 -11.18
C LEU A 301 -15.27 -9.45 -12.67
N THR A 302 -14.25 -9.41 -13.53
CA THR A 302 -14.42 -9.50 -14.99
C THR A 302 -14.64 -10.92 -15.52
N THR A 303 -14.68 -11.93 -14.64
CA THR A 303 -15.00 -13.33 -14.99
C THR A 303 -16.38 -13.74 -14.45
N LYS A 304 -16.90 -14.91 -14.84
CA LYS A 304 -18.15 -15.47 -14.30
C LYS A 304 -18.03 -16.03 -12.87
N THR A 305 -17.04 -15.58 -12.09
CA THR A 305 -16.76 -16.09 -10.72
C THR A 305 -17.78 -15.61 -9.69
N PHE A 306 -18.43 -14.48 -9.96
CA PHE A 306 -19.42 -13.83 -9.10
C PHE A 306 -20.73 -13.61 -9.86
N GLU A 307 -21.82 -13.49 -9.11
CA GLU A 307 -23.13 -13.17 -9.67
C GLU A 307 -23.15 -11.77 -10.31
N ARG A 308 -23.88 -11.59 -11.41
CA ARG A 308 -23.78 -10.39 -12.27
C ARG A 308 -24.14 -9.09 -11.52
N LYS A 309 -25.17 -9.08 -10.67
CA LYS A 309 -25.57 -7.88 -9.96
C LYS A 309 -24.61 -7.54 -8.82
N ALA A 310 -24.22 -8.55 -8.04
CA ALA A 310 -23.18 -8.40 -7.01
C ALA A 310 -21.83 -7.92 -7.61
N THR A 311 -21.49 -8.38 -8.82
CA THR A 311 -20.27 -7.97 -9.54
C THR A 311 -20.20 -6.47 -9.76
N LYS A 312 -21.30 -5.83 -10.17
CA LYS A 312 -21.33 -4.39 -10.43
C LYS A 312 -21.08 -3.59 -9.14
N ALA A 313 -21.74 -3.95 -8.04
CA ALA A 313 -21.56 -3.29 -6.75
C ALA A 313 -20.13 -3.47 -6.19
N LEU A 314 -19.59 -4.69 -6.27
CA LEU A 314 -18.22 -5.00 -5.86
C LEU A 314 -17.19 -4.27 -6.74
N LEU A 315 -17.41 -4.18 -8.05
CA LEU A 315 -16.51 -3.48 -8.96
C LEU A 315 -16.46 -1.98 -8.65
N VAL A 316 -17.62 -1.33 -8.51
CA VAL A 316 -17.70 0.10 -8.20
C VAL A 316 -17.03 0.40 -6.86
N SER A 317 -17.34 -0.36 -5.80
CA SER A 317 -16.72 -0.15 -4.49
C SER A 317 -15.20 -0.37 -4.51
N THR A 318 -14.74 -1.42 -5.19
CA THR A 318 -13.30 -1.74 -5.34
C THR A 318 -12.56 -0.65 -6.10
N LEU A 319 -13.16 -0.10 -7.17
CA LEU A 319 -12.59 1.01 -7.95
C LEU A 319 -12.52 2.30 -7.13
N ILE A 320 -13.60 2.63 -6.41
CA ILE A 320 -13.64 3.83 -5.54
C ILE A 320 -12.53 3.74 -4.48
N VAL A 321 -12.42 2.62 -3.77
CA VAL A 321 -11.39 2.46 -2.74
C VAL A 321 -9.98 2.52 -3.34
N SER A 322 -9.76 1.86 -4.48
CA SER A 322 -8.47 1.93 -5.19
C SER A 322 -8.11 3.36 -5.59
N LEU A 323 -9.09 4.13 -6.08
CA LEU A 323 -8.90 5.53 -6.45
C LEU A 323 -8.62 6.41 -5.23
N LEU A 324 -9.33 6.22 -4.12
CA LEU A 324 -9.10 6.96 -2.87
C LEU A 324 -7.67 6.74 -2.34
N VAL A 325 -7.15 5.50 -2.44
CA VAL A 325 -5.75 5.21 -2.07
C VAL A 325 -4.77 5.99 -2.95
N LEU A 326 -5.00 6.05 -4.26
CA LEU A 326 -4.13 6.79 -5.20
C LEU A 326 -4.25 8.31 -5.03
N VAL A 327 -5.45 8.82 -4.77
CA VAL A 327 -5.69 10.25 -4.44
C VAL A 327 -4.93 10.61 -3.17
N ASN A 328 -5.04 9.81 -2.13
CA ASN A 328 -4.28 10.01 -0.90
C ASN A 328 -2.77 10.04 -1.15
N GLY A 329 -2.26 9.24 -2.09
CA GLY A 329 -0.85 9.29 -2.45
C GLY A 329 -0.45 10.44 -3.37
N ALA A 330 -1.37 11.01 -4.15
CA ALA A 330 -1.09 12.19 -4.96
C ALA A 330 -0.92 13.45 -4.08
N PHE A 331 -1.65 13.53 -2.97
CA PHE A 331 -1.57 14.65 -2.03
C PHE A 331 -0.64 14.39 -0.83
N GLY A 332 -0.31 13.13 -0.54
CA GLY A 332 0.51 12.73 0.59
C GLY A 332 2.00 12.58 0.26
N LYS A 333 2.89 13.22 1.03
CA LYS A 333 4.35 13.12 0.87
C LYS A 333 4.98 11.76 1.24
N ARG A 334 4.19 10.80 1.73
CA ARG A 334 4.66 9.53 2.32
C ARG A 334 4.18 8.29 1.58
N VAL A 335 3.49 8.47 0.45
CA VAL A 335 2.85 7.38 -0.30
C VAL A 335 3.40 7.36 -1.72
N ASP A 336 3.80 6.18 -2.16
CA ASP A 336 4.38 5.96 -3.48
C ASP A 336 3.31 5.42 -4.43
N ASN A 337 2.73 6.31 -5.22
CA ASN A 337 1.71 5.96 -6.21
C ASN A 337 2.26 5.09 -7.34
N ALA A 338 3.52 5.28 -7.74
CA ALA A 338 4.13 4.46 -8.78
C ALA A 338 4.18 2.99 -8.33
N ALA A 339 4.56 2.75 -7.07
CA ALA A 339 4.57 1.43 -6.48
C ALA A 339 3.16 0.84 -6.33
N HIS A 340 2.16 1.65 -5.94
CA HIS A 340 0.76 1.21 -5.87
C HIS A 340 0.20 0.79 -7.23
N ILE A 341 0.45 1.58 -8.27
CA ILE A 341 0.07 1.26 -9.65
C ILE A 341 0.78 -0.02 -10.10
N GLY A 342 2.09 -0.14 -9.85
CA GLY A 342 2.86 -1.34 -10.17
C GLY A 342 2.30 -2.60 -9.50
N GLY A 343 1.95 -2.51 -8.23
CA GLY A 343 1.27 -3.58 -7.50
C GLY A 343 -0.08 -3.93 -8.12
N PHE A 344 -0.94 -2.94 -8.32
CA PHE A 344 -2.27 -3.12 -8.92
C PHE A 344 -2.23 -3.80 -10.29
N VAL A 345 -1.43 -3.29 -11.21
CA VAL A 345 -1.34 -3.80 -12.59
C VAL A 345 -0.78 -5.23 -12.59
N SER A 346 0.28 -5.49 -11.83
CA SER A 346 0.85 -6.85 -11.74
C SER A 346 -0.13 -7.85 -11.13
N GLY A 347 -0.85 -7.48 -10.07
CA GLY A 347 -1.86 -8.34 -9.46
C GLY A 347 -3.02 -8.67 -10.41
N PHE A 348 -3.49 -7.70 -11.19
CA PHE A 348 -4.48 -7.91 -12.26
C PHE A 348 -3.97 -8.92 -13.30
N ILE A 349 -2.74 -8.73 -13.80
CA ILE A 349 -2.11 -9.62 -14.79
C ILE A 349 -1.96 -11.04 -14.23
N PHE A 350 -1.40 -11.20 -13.02
CA PHE A 350 -1.20 -12.52 -12.41
C PHE A 350 -2.52 -13.23 -12.14
N ALA A 351 -3.56 -12.52 -11.69
CA ALA A 351 -4.87 -13.12 -11.49
C ALA A 351 -5.47 -13.65 -12.79
N TYR A 352 -5.35 -12.90 -13.89
CA TYR A 352 -5.78 -13.36 -15.22
C TYR A 352 -4.99 -14.60 -15.66
N LEU A 353 -3.66 -14.55 -15.62
CA LEU A 353 -2.82 -15.68 -16.05
C LEU A 353 -3.09 -16.96 -15.25
N LEU A 354 -3.29 -16.83 -13.93
CA LEU A 354 -3.46 -17.97 -13.04
C LEU A 354 -4.91 -18.48 -12.96
N ASN A 355 -5.91 -17.65 -13.25
CA ASN A 355 -7.31 -17.99 -13.00
C ASN A 355 -8.25 -17.91 -14.20
N TYR A 356 -7.85 -17.27 -15.30
CA TYR A 356 -8.70 -17.20 -16.49
C TYR A 356 -8.87 -18.59 -17.12
N LYS A 357 -10.12 -18.98 -17.37
CA LYS A 357 -10.52 -20.16 -18.15
C LYS A 357 -11.54 -19.68 -19.18
N ARG A 358 -11.17 -19.71 -20.46
CA ARG A 358 -12.01 -19.22 -21.57
C ARG A 358 -12.97 -20.28 -22.09
N ASP A 359 -12.53 -21.53 -22.12
CA ASP A 359 -13.26 -22.65 -22.69
C ASP A 359 -12.94 -23.93 -21.91
N GLU A 360 -13.94 -24.79 -21.69
CA GLU A 360 -13.76 -26.08 -20.98
C GLU A 360 -13.00 -27.10 -21.84
N SER A 361 -12.95 -26.88 -23.16
CA SER A 361 -12.29 -27.75 -24.13
C SER A 361 -10.76 -27.72 -24.09
N PHE A 362 -10.15 -26.65 -23.56
CA PHE A 362 -8.68 -26.47 -23.55
C PHE A 362 -8.18 -25.99 -22.18
N GLU A 363 -7.78 -26.92 -21.32
CA GLU A 363 -7.21 -26.61 -20.01
C GLU A 363 -5.67 -26.49 -20.05
N ILE A 364 -5.15 -25.25 -20.01
CA ILE A 364 -3.73 -25.03 -19.72
C ILE A 364 -3.43 -25.48 -18.29
N LYS A 365 -2.48 -26.42 -18.15
CA LYS A 365 -2.03 -26.95 -16.85
C LYS A 365 -1.55 -25.84 -15.92
N SER A 366 -1.86 -25.94 -14.62
CA SER A 366 -1.52 -24.92 -13.62
C SER A 366 -0.04 -24.56 -13.60
N TRP A 367 0.87 -25.53 -13.74
CA TRP A 367 2.32 -25.26 -13.73
C TRP A 367 2.75 -24.37 -14.90
N ALA A 368 2.15 -24.51 -16.08
CA ALA A 368 2.47 -23.71 -17.25
C ALA A 368 2.06 -22.24 -17.04
N ARG A 369 0.92 -22.01 -16.37
CA ARG A 369 0.46 -20.66 -16.00
C ARG A 369 1.43 -19.98 -15.03
N TYR A 370 1.92 -20.73 -14.03
CA TYR A 370 2.97 -20.23 -13.14
C TYR A 370 4.27 -19.96 -13.89
N ALA A 371 4.68 -20.83 -14.81
CA ALA A 371 5.89 -20.66 -15.60
C ALA A 371 5.84 -19.38 -16.45
N VAL A 372 4.74 -19.11 -17.15
CA VAL A 372 4.54 -17.86 -17.91
C VAL A 372 4.58 -16.64 -16.98
N SER A 373 3.91 -16.72 -15.83
CA SER A 373 3.91 -15.63 -14.85
C SER A 373 5.33 -15.32 -14.33
N VAL A 374 6.10 -16.36 -14.01
CA VAL A 374 7.49 -16.22 -13.56
C VAL A 374 8.39 -15.70 -14.68
N LEU A 375 8.22 -16.15 -15.92
CA LEU A 375 8.99 -15.67 -17.07
C LEU A 375 8.78 -14.17 -17.28
N LEU A 376 7.51 -13.71 -17.32
CA LEU A 376 7.18 -12.29 -17.45
C LEU A 376 7.76 -11.47 -16.29
N PHE A 377 7.68 -12.00 -15.07
CA PHE A 377 8.30 -11.39 -13.90
C PHE A 377 9.82 -11.27 -14.06
N LEU A 378 10.53 -12.34 -14.47
CA LEU A 378 11.98 -12.33 -14.65
C LEU A 378 12.41 -11.35 -15.73
N MET A 379 11.66 -11.25 -16.84
CA MET A 379 11.90 -10.25 -17.89
C MET A 379 11.76 -8.83 -17.34
N PHE A 380 10.69 -8.55 -16.59
CA PHE A 380 10.47 -7.26 -15.96
C PHE A 380 11.56 -6.92 -14.94
N PHE A 381 11.87 -7.86 -14.03
CA PHE A 381 12.93 -7.73 -13.03
C PHE A 381 14.29 -7.45 -13.68
N SER A 382 14.67 -8.24 -14.69
CA SER A 382 15.93 -8.05 -15.42
C SER A 382 15.97 -6.70 -16.14
N GLY A 383 14.86 -6.28 -16.76
CA GLY A 383 14.75 -4.97 -17.41
C GLY A 383 14.98 -3.84 -16.41
N VAL A 384 14.33 -3.88 -15.25
CA VAL A 384 14.52 -2.87 -14.19
C VAL A 384 15.96 -2.83 -13.73
N LEU A 385 16.61 -3.97 -13.47
CA LEU A 385 18.00 -4.00 -13.03
C LEU A 385 18.99 -3.50 -14.09
N HIS A 386 18.74 -3.81 -15.36
CA HIS A 386 19.63 -3.44 -16.46
C HIS A 386 19.54 -1.95 -16.81
N PHE A 387 18.32 -1.40 -16.84
CA PHE A 387 18.09 -0.01 -17.28
C PHE A 387 18.10 1.00 -16.13
N SER A 388 18.07 0.57 -14.86
CA SER A 388 18.12 1.50 -13.73
C SER A 388 19.54 2.04 -13.50
N PRO A 389 19.76 3.37 -13.56
CA PRO A 389 21.08 3.94 -13.34
C PRO A 389 21.53 3.70 -11.89
N LYS A 390 22.79 3.29 -11.71
CA LYS A 390 23.38 3.10 -10.38
C LYS A 390 24.12 4.37 -9.97
N TYR A 391 23.62 5.06 -8.95
CA TYR A 391 24.20 6.29 -8.45
C TYR A 391 24.99 6.05 -7.16
N GLY A 392 26.13 6.71 -7.02
CA GLY A 392 26.97 6.71 -5.83
C GLY A 392 26.50 7.65 -4.72
N THR A 393 25.19 7.90 -4.58
CA THR A 393 24.62 8.94 -3.70
C THR A 393 25.04 8.80 -2.24
N GLU A 394 25.09 7.58 -1.70
CA GLU A 394 25.46 7.38 -0.29
C GLU A 394 26.95 7.67 -0.04
N GLU A 395 27.81 7.28 -0.99
CA GLU A 395 29.23 7.59 -0.92
C GLU A 395 29.47 9.09 -1.11
N PHE A 396 28.74 9.72 -2.04
CA PHE A 396 28.75 11.17 -2.22
C PHE A 396 28.34 11.90 -0.95
N ARG A 397 27.30 11.44 -0.24
CA ARG A 397 26.85 12.00 1.04
C ARG A 397 27.95 11.93 2.11
N LYS A 398 28.66 10.81 2.23
CA LYS A 398 29.79 10.68 3.16
C LYS A 398 30.91 11.64 2.80
N LEU A 399 31.33 11.65 1.53
CA LEU A 399 32.36 12.55 1.03
C LEU A 399 31.97 14.02 1.23
N ARG A 400 30.70 14.36 1.03
CA ARG A 400 30.15 15.69 1.28
C ARG A 400 30.29 16.08 2.75
N ASN A 401 29.95 15.18 3.66
CA ASN A 401 30.06 15.45 5.10
C ASN A 401 31.53 15.63 5.51
N THR A 402 32.44 14.80 5.00
CA THR A 402 33.89 14.98 5.19
C THR A 402 34.36 16.32 4.63
N PHE A 403 33.92 16.68 3.43
CA PHE A 403 34.25 17.95 2.79
C PHE A 403 33.83 19.15 3.64
N ASN A 404 32.57 19.14 4.09
CA ASN A 404 32.00 20.20 4.91
C ASN A 404 32.69 20.28 6.27
N GLY A 405 33.04 19.14 6.89
CA GLY A 405 33.81 19.09 8.13
C GLY A 405 35.18 19.74 8.00
N ASN A 406 35.92 19.41 6.93
CA ASN A 406 37.20 20.06 6.62
C ASN A 406 37.04 21.56 6.30
N MET A 407 35.94 21.98 5.68
CA MET A 407 35.66 23.41 5.43
C MET A 407 35.40 24.19 6.73
N GLY A 408 34.93 23.53 7.79
CA GLY A 408 34.70 24.17 9.08
C GLY A 408 35.96 24.80 9.70
N SER A 409 37.15 24.26 9.42
CA SER A 409 38.42 24.82 9.91
C SER A 409 38.77 26.16 9.26
N LEU A 410 38.20 26.48 8.09
CA LEU A 410 38.48 27.76 7.43
C LEU A 410 38.06 28.95 8.30
N ASN A 411 37.00 28.81 9.11
CA ASN A 411 36.55 29.87 10.00
C ASN A 411 37.57 30.21 11.10
N SER A 412 38.38 29.25 11.58
CA SER A 412 39.43 29.53 12.56
C SER A 412 40.55 30.36 11.94
N ILE A 413 40.91 30.06 10.68
CA ILE A 413 41.91 30.81 9.91
C ILE A 413 41.43 32.22 9.59
N MET A 414 40.16 32.38 9.21
CA MET A 414 39.59 33.68 8.87
C MET A 414 39.51 34.64 10.05
N ASN A 415 39.46 34.10 11.28
CA ASN A 415 39.39 34.87 12.53
C ASN A 415 40.74 34.94 13.27
N LEU A 416 41.86 34.62 12.60
CA LEU A 416 43.19 34.71 13.20
C LEU A 416 43.48 36.13 13.73
N LYS A 417 43.78 36.24 15.02
CA LYS A 417 44.10 37.51 15.66
C LYS A 417 45.42 38.07 15.14
N ILE A 418 45.43 39.36 14.80
CA ILE A 418 46.64 40.05 14.30
C ILE A 418 47.79 40.01 15.29
N SER A 419 47.47 40.14 16.58
CA SER A 419 48.44 40.20 17.67
C SER A 419 49.23 38.91 17.87
N LEU A 420 48.85 37.81 17.20
CA LEU A 420 49.57 36.55 17.32
C LEU A 420 50.98 36.63 16.70
N PRO A 421 51.98 35.97 17.32
CA PRO A 421 53.31 35.80 16.75
C PRO A 421 53.29 35.18 15.34
N LYS A 422 54.30 35.50 14.52
CA LYS A 422 54.39 35.07 13.11
C LYS A 422 54.42 33.55 12.97
N ASP A 423 55.25 32.89 13.76
CA ASP A 423 55.39 31.44 13.86
C ASP A 423 54.06 30.76 14.23
N VAL A 424 53.33 31.30 15.21
CA VAL A 424 52.00 30.80 15.60
C VAL A 424 51.01 30.94 14.45
N LYS A 425 50.97 32.09 13.76
CA LYS A 425 50.10 32.29 12.58
C LYS A 425 50.42 31.32 11.45
N LEU A 426 51.70 31.11 11.15
CA LEU A 426 52.14 30.16 10.12
C LEU A 426 51.77 28.72 10.48
N ALA A 427 51.94 28.33 11.76
CA ALA A 427 51.52 27.02 12.25
C ALA A 427 50.00 26.83 12.13
N SER A 428 49.19 27.80 12.58
CA SER A 428 47.73 27.74 12.44
C SER A 428 47.29 27.65 10.99
N ILE A 429 47.81 28.48 10.08
CA ILE A 429 47.44 28.40 8.65
C ILE A 429 47.82 27.06 8.03
N LYS A 430 48.94 26.46 8.45
CA LYS A 430 49.33 25.13 7.97
C LYS A 430 48.37 24.05 8.47
N GLU A 431 48.13 24.00 9.77
CA GLU A 431 47.34 22.94 10.42
C GLU A 431 45.84 23.06 10.16
N ASP A 432 45.28 24.27 10.27
CA ASP A 432 43.83 24.49 10.14
C ASP A 432 43.42 25.00 8.76
N GLY A 433 44.38 25.43 7.92
CA GLY A 433 44.13 25.94 6.57
C GLY A 433 44.57 24.96 5.49
N ILE A 434 45.88 24.83 5.29
CA ILE A 434 46.46 24.08 4.16
C ILE A 434 46.09 22.60 4.23
N ILE A 435 46.37 21.92 5.36
CA ILE A 435 46.16 20.48 5.49
C ILE A 435 44.68 20.08 5.25
N PRO A 436 43.67 20.74 5.85
CA PRO A 436 42.26 20.44 5.58
C PRO A 436 41.85 20.72 4.12
N MET A 437 42.38 21.78 3.50
CA MET A 437 42.07 22.07 2.09
C MET A 437 42.72 21.07 1.13
N GLU A 438 43.93 20.59 1.43
CA GLU A 438 44.57 19.49 0.68
C GLU A 438 43.77 18.19 0.81
N ARG A 439 43.28 17.86 2.01
CA ARG A 439 42.34 16.74 2.22
C ARG A 439 41.09 16.89 1.35
N ASN A 440 40.54 18.10 1.25
CA ASN A 440 39.39 18.37 0.38
C ASN A 440 39.69 18.17 -1.11
N LEU A 441 40.90 18.47 -1.59
CA LEU A 441 41.29 18.14 -2.96
C LEU A 441 41.26 16.63 -3.22
N VAL A 442 41.61 15.79 -2.24
CA VAL A 442 41.49 14.33 -2.33
C VAL A 442 40.03 13.89 -2.34
N VAL A 443 39.21 14.44 -1.44
CA VAL A 443 37.76 14.17 -1.38
C VAL A 443 37.08 14.52 -2.69
N ILE A 444 37.43 15.65 -3.32
CA ILE A 444 36.89 16.05 -4.62
C ILE A 444 37.24 15.04 -5.72
N LYS A 445 38.48 14.53 -5.76
CA LYS A 445 38.86 13.49 -6.72
C LYS A 445 38.00 12.23 -6.55
N GLN A 446 37.71 11.84 -5.31
CA GLN A 446 36.82 10.72 -5.02
C GLN A 446 35.38 11.01 -5.48
N MET A 447 34.86 12.22 -5.23
CA MET A 447 33.52 12.62 -5.71
C MET A 447 33.41 12.61 -7.24
N GLN A 448 34.47 12.99 -7.96
CA GLN A 448 34.51 12.99 -9.43
C GLN A 448 34.47 11.59 -10.03
N ALA A 449 34.91 10.57 -9.29
CA ALA A 449 34.83 9.18 -9.72
C ALA A 449 33.41 8.58 -9.58
N LEU A 450 32.50 9.28 -8.89
CA LEU A 450 31.14 8.80 -8.68
C LEU A 450 30.22 9.14 -9.85
N ASN A 451 29.41 8.16 -10.26
CA ASN A 451 28.24 8.42 -11.08
C ASN A 451 27.15 9.02 -10.20
N LEU A 452 26.76 10.27 -10.45
CA LEU A 452 25.86 11.05 -9.59
C LEU A 452 24.58 11.44 -10.34
N LYS A 453 23.54 11.74 -9.56
CA LYS A 453 22.32 12.36 -10.07
C LYS A 453 22.59 13.77 -10.56
N PRO A 454 21.72 14.37 -11.40
CA PRO A 454 21.92 15.75 -11.85
C PRO A 454 22.09 16.76 -10.72
N GLU A 455 21.30 16.63 -9.64
CA GLU A 455 21.36 17.50 -8.46
C GLU A 455 22.69 17.33 -7.69
N ASP A 456 23.04 16.08 -7.34
CA ASP A 456 24.31 15.74 -6.69
C ASP A 456 25.53 16.16 -7.55
N ALA A 457 25.42 16.03 -8.88
CA ALA A 457 26.47 16.44 -9.81
C ALA A 457 26.64 17.96 -9.81
N LYS A 458 25.54 18.73 -9.74
CA LYS A 458 25.59 20.20 -9.59
C LYS A 458 26.28 20.58 -8.27
N GLU A 459 25.90 19.94 -7.16
CA GLU A 459 26.54 20.16 -5.85
C GLU A 459 28.04 19.83 -5.91
N ARG A 460 28.43 18.72 -6.56
CA ARG A 460 29.83 18.35 -6.78
C ARG A 460 30.59 19.46 -7.52
N GLU A 461 30.03 20.02 -8.59
CA GLU A 461 30.70 21.08 -9.36
C GLU A 461 30.91 22.36 -8.53
N GLU A 462 29.97 22.70 -7.66
CA GLU A 462 30.12 23.81 -6.71
C GLU A 462 31.24 23.53 -5.70
N LYS A 463 31.30 22.31 -5.14
CA LYS A 463 32.39 21.91 -4.23
C LYS A 463 33.75 21.86 -4.91
N ILE A 464 33.83 21.46 -6.19
CA ILE A 464 35.08 21.53 -6.98
C ILE A 464 35.60 22.96 -7.05
N LYS A 465 34.72 23.92 -7.35
CA LYS A 465 35.08 25.35 -7.41
C LYS A 465 35.52 25.85 -6.04
N LEU A 466 34.74 25.54 -5.00
CA LEU A 466 35.02 25.94 -3.63
C LEU A 466 36.37 25.39 -3.14
N SER A 467 36.65 24.10 -3.37
CA SER A 467 37.91 23.47 -2.95
C SER A 467 39.14 24.10 -3.58
N LYS A 468 39.06 24.49 -4.86
CA LYS A 468 40.16 25.15 -5.56
C LYS A 468 40.37 26.58 -5.03
N ALA A 469 39.28 27.32 -4.83
CA ALA A 469 39.31 28.67 -4.32
C ALA A 469 39.86 28.73 -2.88
N SER A 470 39.38 27.85 -2.00
CA SER A 470 39.80 27.80 -0.60
C SER A 470 41.25 27.38 -0.45
N HIS A 471 41.70 26.34 -1.17
CA HIS A 471 43.11 25.94 -1.20
C HIS A 471 44.03 27.07 -1.68
N ARG A 472 43.64 27.76 -2.77
CA ARG A 472 44.39 28.92 -3.27
C ARG A 472 44.48 30.03 -2.24
N ALA A 473 43.37 30.34 -1.56
CA ALA A 473 43.33 31.39 -0.56
C ALA A 473 44.27 31.09 0.62
N VAL A 474 44.22 29.89 1.21
CA VAL A 474 45.08 29.55 2.36
C VAL A 474 46.57 29.49 1.99
N MET A 475 46.91 29.06 0.77
CA MET A 475 48.30 29.08 0.28
C MET A 475 48.83 30.51 0.11
N LEU A 476 48.00 31.43 -0.41
CA LEU A 476 48.36 32.84 -0.53
C LEU A 476 48.49 33.52 0.85
N MET A 477 47.59 33.21 1.80
CA MET A 477 47.70 33.67 3.18
C MET A 477 49.01 33.23 3.82
N TYR A 478 49.38 31.95 3.68
CA TYR A 478 50.64 31.42 4.21
C TYR A 478 51.85 32.14 3.61
N ARG A 479 51.86 32.33 2.29
CA ARG A 479 52.93 33.04 1.58
C ARG A 479 53.08 34.49 2.06
N ASP A 480 51.96 35.22 2.17
CA ASP A 480 51.96 36.62 2.56
C ASP A 480 52.48 36.81 4.00
N ILE A 481 52.08 35.95 4.94
CA ILE A 481 52.61 35.99 6.32
C ILE A 481 54.09 35.62 6.33
N LYS A 482 54.53 34.63 5.55
CA LYS A 482 55.94 34.22 5.49
C LYS A 482 56.84 35.35 5.01
N ALA A 483 56.37 36.17 4.06
CA ALA A 483 57.12 37.26 3.44
C ALA A 483 57.17 38.57 4.26
N ASP A 484 56.74 38.58 5.53
CA ASP A 484 56.71 39.76 6.40
C ASP A 484 55.95 40.97 5.82
N SER A 485 55.04 40.70 4.89
CA SER A 485 54.20 41.72 4.28
C SER A 485 53.14 42.20 5.28
N THR A 486 53.44 43.30 5.98
CA THR A 486 52.49 44.02 6.85
C THR A 486 51.55 44.90 6.03
N TYR A 487 50.61 44.27 5.32
CA TYR A 487 49.32 44.91 5.02
C TYR A 487 48.23 43.85 4.82
N ARG A 488 47.70 43.35 5.94
CA ARG A 488 46.42 42.65 6.14
C ARG A 488 45.68 42.15 4.87
N TYR A 489 46.28 41.19 4.16
CA TYR A 489 45.86 40.56 2.88
C TYR A 489 46.32 41.31 1.62
N SER A 490 47.32 40.74 0.90
CA SER A 490 47.65 41.22 -0.44
C SER A 490 46.39 41.25 -1.32
N LYS A 491 46.32 42.15 -2.31
CA LYS A 491 45.20 42.20 -3.26
C LYS A 491 44.87 40.81 -3.85
N GLN A 492 45.88 39.97 -4.04
CA GLN A 492 45.71 38.59 -4.49
C GLN A 492 45.01 37.71 -3.45
N THR A 493 45.43 37.77 -2.18
CA THR A 493 44.81 37.04 -1.07
C THR A 493 43.38 37.50 -0.80
N SER A 494 43.14 38.81 -0.77
CA SER A 494 41.79 39.38 -0.62
C SER A 494 40.84 38.93 -1.74
N ASN A 495 41.31 38.96 -2.99
CA ASN A 495 40.52 38.50 -4.13
C ASN A 495 40.24 36.99 -4.05
N ALA A 496 41.21 36.18 -3.62
CA ALA A 496 41.02 34.74 -3.45
C ALA A 496 40.00 34.42 -2.34
N LEU A 497 40.05 35.16 -1.22
CA LEU A 497 39.07 35.04 -0.14
C LEU A 497 37.68 35.52 -0.57
N ALA A 498 37.59 36.63 -1.31
CA ALA A 498 36.34 37.12 -1.88
C ALA A 498 35.70 36.07 -2.79
N GLN A 499 36.51 35.38 -3.62
CA GLN A 499 36.03 34.28 -4.47
C GLN A 499 35.47 33.11 -3.65
N VAL A 500 36.07 32.76 -2.51
CA VAL A 500 35.53 31.74 -1.60
C VAL A 500 34.16 32.17 -1.07
N PHE A 501 34.04 33.42 -0.63
CA PHE A 501 32.78 33.95 -0.11
C PHE A 501 31.69 34.06 -1.17
N GLU A 502 32.04 34.46 -2.40
CA GLU A 502 31.11 34.51 -3.53
C GLU A 502 30.53 33.13 -3.85
N ILE A 503 31.32 32.06 -3.71
CA ILE A 503 30.86 30.69 -3.91
C ILE A 503 29.99 30.22 -2.73
N LEU A 504 30.37 30.55 -1.49
CA LEU A 504 29.65 30.12 -0.28
C LEU A 504 28.30 30.84 -0.08
N TYR A 505 28.22 32.10 -0.48
CA TYR A 505 27.08 32.98 -0.24
C TYR A 505 26.40 33.43 -1.54
N LYS A 506 26.59 32.67 -2.61
CA LYS A 506 25.93 32.95 -3.87
C LYS A 506 24.40 32.95 -3.64
N PRO A 507 23.67 34.03 -3.95
CA PRO A 507 22.21 33.98 -3.89
C PRO A 507 21.74 32.97 -4.94
N ASP A 508 20.89 32.04 -4.51
CA ASP A 508 20.26 31.02 -5.36
C ASP A 508 19.34 31.63 -6.44
#